data_AF-A0A497LA50-F1
#
_entry.id   AF-A0A497LA50-F1
#
_cell.length_a   1.000
_cell.length_b   1.000
_cell.length_c   1.000
_cell.angle_alpha   90.00
_cell.angle_beta   90.00
_cell.angle_gamma   90.00
#
_symmetry.space_group_name_H-M   'P 1'
#
loop_
_entity.id
_entity.type
_entity.pdbx_description
1 polymer ?
#
loop_
_entity_poly.entity_id
_entity_poly.type
_entity_poly.pdbx_seq_one_letter_code
_entity_poly.pdbx_strand_id
1 'polypeptide(L)'
;MRKRSFEYGLRRVMGEIVSGIVTSAIVDSFLNAGLLPPAYATLFSVLNMLGTISLILAMPFWGTIYLIGWRFGLWIMLQTGLVGVGEAIIYFGVPLAVLIVRILKHI
;
A
#
# COMPACT_ATOMS: atom_id res chain seq x y z
N MET A 1 -10.79 -23.59 -15.33
CA MET A 1 -10.18 -22.69 -14.31
C MET A 1 -9.23 -23.50 -13.43
N ARG A 2 -7.92 -23.28 -13.53
CA ARG A 2 -6.91 -23.98 -12.71
C ARG A 2 -6.98 -23.41 -11.28
N LYS A 3 -7.41 -24.21 -10.30
CA LYS A 3 -7.37 -23.84 -8.86
C LYS A 3 -5.92 -23.48 -8.53
N ARG A 4 -5.62 -22.18 -8.36
CA ARG A 4 -4.32 -21.77 -7.83
C ARG A 4 -4.30 -22.24 -6.37
N SER A 5 -3.33 -23.09 -6.02
CA SER A 5 -3.15 -23.56 -4.65
C SER A 5 -3.01 -22.36 -3.71
N PHE A 6 -3.57 -22.45 -2.49
CA PHE A 6 -3.37 -21.46 -1.43
C PHE A 6 -1.89 -21.11 -1.25
N GLU A 7 -1.03 -22.11 -1.34
CA GLU A 7 0.43 -21.99 -1.28
C GLU A 7 1.00 -21.02 -2.33
N TYR A 8 0.46 -21.04 -3.55
CA TYR A 8 0.85 -20.10 -4.61
C TYR A 8 0.46 -18.67 -4.26
N GLY A 9 -0.75 -18.48 -3.72
CA GLY A 9 -1.23 -17.17 -3.27
C GLY A 9 -0.37 -16.62 -2.14
N LEU A 10 -0.09 -17.45 -1.13
CA LEU A 10 0.73 -17.09 0.01
C LEU A 10 2.16 -16.75 -0.41
N ARG A 11 2.81 -17.60 -1.23
CA ARG A 11 4.16 -17.35 -1.74
C ARG A 11 4.24 -16.04 -2.52
N ARG A 12 3.22 -15.73 -3.32
CA ARG A 12 3.14 -14.47 -4.05
C ARG A 12 3.05 -13.28 -3.10
N VAL A 13 2.11 -13.31 -2.15
CA VAL A 13 1.95 -12.21 -1.16
C VAL A 13 3.24 -11.98 -0.39
N MET A 14 3.90 -13.04 0.08
CA MET A 14 5.18 -12.93 0.78
C MET A 14 6.27 -12.33 -0.11
N GLY A 15 6.32 -12.70 -1.39
CA GLY A 15 7.25 -12.13 -2.37
C GLY A 15 7.07 -10.62 -2.54
N GLU A 16 5.81 -10.16 -2.66
CA GLU A 16 5.48 -8.73 -2.79
C GLU A 16 5.82 -7.95 -1.51
N ILE A 17 5.59 -8.54 -0.33
CA ILE A 17 5.95 -7.91 0.96
C ILE A 17 7.46 -7.71 1.04
N VAL A 18 8.24 -8.76 0.76
CA VAL A 18 9.70 -8.70 0.82
C VAL A 18 10.24 -7.73 -0.23
N SER A 19 9.72 -7.76 -1.47
CA SER A 19 10.15 -6.82 -2.51
C SER A 19 9.82 -5.38 -2.13
N GLY A 20 8.67 -5.14 -1.50
CA GLY A 20 8.29 -3.83 -0.98
C GLY A 20 9.32 -3.31 0.03
N ILE A 21 9.64 -4.10 1.05
CA ILE A 21 10.62 -3.74 2.10
C ILE A 21 12.00 -3.45 1.49
N VAL A 22 12.50 -4.33 0.61
CA VAL A 22 13.81 -4.17 -0.03
C VAL A 22 13.84 -2.91 -0.92
N THR A 23 12.78 -2.68 -1.69
CA THR A 23 12.71 -1.49 -2.56
C THR A 23 12.69 -0.21 -1.74
N SER A 24 11.92 -0.16 -0.65
CA SER A 24 11.90 0.98 0.27
C SER A 24 13.29 1.26 0.85
N ALA A 25 14.00 0.23 1.34
CA ALA A 25 15.33 0.39 1.89
C ALA A 25 16.35 0.93 0.87
N ILE A 26 16.25 0.51 -0.40
CA ILE A 26 17.09 1.01 -1.49
C ILE A 26 16.79 2.48 -1.79
N VAL A 27 15.52 2.85 -1.89
CA VAL A 27 15.10 4.25 -2.14
C VAL A 27 15.60 5.16 -1.03
N ASP A 28 15.43 4.76 0.23
CA ASP A 28 15.94 5.51 1.39
C ASP A 28 17.46 5.64 1.37
N SER A 29 18.17 4.58 0.97
CA SER A 29 19.63 4.62 0.83
C SER A 29 20.06 5.64 -0.23
N PHE A 30 19.35 5.73 -1.36
CA PHE A 30 19.63 6.73 -2.40
C PHE A 30 19.30 8.16 -1.98
N LEU A 31 18.22 8.36 -1.22
CA LEU A 31 17.89 9.67 -0.65
C LEU A 31 18.97 10.14 0.31
N ASN A 32 19.39 9.27 1.25
CA ASN A 32 20.40 9.60 2.25
C ASN A 32 21.80 9.81 1.65
N ALA A 33 22.12 9.11 0.56
CA ALA A 33 23.37 9.31 -0.18
C ALA A 33 23.37 10.57 -1.07
N GLY A 34 22.25 11.29 -1.16
CA GLY A 34 22.09 12.46 -2.05
C GLY A 34 22.03 12.10 -3.53
N LEU A 35 21.83 10.82 -3.87
CA LEU A 35 21.76 10.32 -5.24
C LEU A 35 20.37 10.52 -5.86
N LEU A 36 19.34 10.71 -5.03
CA LEU A 36 17.98 10.99 -5.45
C LEU A 36 17.51 12.32 -4.85
N PRO A 37 17.10 13.31 -5.67
CA PRO A 37 16.49 14.53 -5.15
C PRO A 37 15.18 14.20 -4.39
N PRO A 38 14.95 14.76 -3.19
CA PRO A 38 13.77 14.46 -2.37
C PRO A 38 12.43 14.68 -3.09
N ALA A 39 12.39 15.65 -4.00
CA ALA A 39 11.19 15.94 -4.81
C ALA A 39 10.72 14.72 -5.63
N TYR A 40 11.63 13.91 -6.15
CA TYR A 40 11.27 12.71 -6.92
C TYR A 40 10.73 11.60 -6.04
N ALA A 41 11.26 11.42 -4.83
CA ALA A 41 10.69 10.46 -3.88
C ALA A 41 9.27 10.87 -3.47
N THR A 42 9.05 12.15 -3.16
CA THR A 42 7.72 12.66 -2.86
C THR A 42 6.75 12.46 -4.02
N LEU A 43 7.16 12.76 -5.26
CA LEU A 43 6.34 12.54 -6.45
C LEU A 43 5.99 11.06 -6.62
N PHE A 44 6.96 10.17 -6.45
CA PHE A 44 6.74 8.73 -6.51
C PHE A 44 5.74 8.26 -5.45
N SER A 45 5.86 8.73 -4.21
CA SER A 45 4.93 8.41 -3.13
C SER A 45 3.51 8.90 -3.42
N VAL A 46 3.35 10.10 -3.98
CA VAL A 46 2.05 10.63 -4.40
C VAL A 46 1.44 9.79 -5.52
N LEU A 47 2.22 9.45 -6.55
CA LEU A 47 1.76 8.60 -7.66
C LEU A 47 1.38 7.20 -7.17
N ASN A 48 2.15 6.63 -6.25
CA ASN A 48 1.87 5.31 -5.68
C ASN A 48 0.58 5.31 -4.87
N MET A 49 0.35 6.38 -4.08
CA MET A 49 -0.91 6.58 -3.36
C MET A 49 -2.10 6.67 -4.33
N LEU A 50 -1.99 7.49 -5.38
CA LEU A 50 -3.03 7.63 -6.40
C LEU A 50 -3.31 6.31 -7.13
N GLY A 51 -2.26 5.60 -7.55
CA GLY A 51 -2.39 4.30 -8.21
C GLY A 51 -3.07 3.26 -7.33
N THR A 52 -2.75 3.24 -6.04
CA THR A 52 -3.39 2.36 -5.05
C THR A 52 -4.88 2.69 -4.90
N ILE A 53 -5.24 3.97 -4.82
CA ILE A 53 -6.64 4.42 -4.76
C ILE A 53 -7.39 4.00 -6.03
N SER A 54 -6.81 4.22 -7.21
CA SER A 54 -7.40 3.82 -8.49
C SER A 54 -7.61 2.30 -8.57
N LEU A 55 -6.66 1.50 -8.08
CA LEU A 55 -6.77 0.05 -8.02
C LEU A 55 -7.93 -0.39 -7.12
N ILE A 56 -8.08 0.23 -5.94
CA ILE A 56 -9.17 -0.04 -5.00
C ILE A 56 -10.53 0.27 -5.63
N LEU A 57 -10.63 1.40 -6.34
CA LEU A 57 -11.86 1.82 -7.03
C LEU A 57 -12.20 0.89 -8.20
N ALA A 58 -11.20 0.37 -8.90
CA ALA A 58 -11.40 -0.52 -10.05
C ALA A 58 -11.81 -1.96 -9.66
N MET A 59 -11.70 -2.36 -8.39
CA MET A 59 -11.96 -3.75 -7.96
C MET A 59 -13.32 -3.93 -7.24
N PRO A 60 -14.35 -4.50 -7.91
CA PRO A 60 -15.72 -4.61 -7.39
C PRO A 60 -15.96 -5.64 -6.28
N PHE A 61 -15.11 -6.67 -6.12
CA PHE A 61 -15.33 -7.72 -5.10
C PHE A 61 -14.16 -7.91 -4.11
N TRP A 62 -12.97 -7.45 -4.46
CA TRP A 62 -11.75 -7.64 -3.66
C TRP A 62 -11.36 -6.41 -2.84
N GLY A 63 -11.97 -5.25 -3.10
CA GLY A 63 -11.63 -4.00 -2.46
C GLY A 63 -11.75 -4.05 -0.93
N THR A 64 -12.78 -4.69 -0.38
CA THR A 64 -12.99 -4.75 1.07
C THR A 64 -11.90 -5.55 1.79
N ILE A 65 -11.57 -6.75 1.30
CA ILE A 65 -10.50 -7.59 1.87
C ILE A 65 -9.14 -6.91 1.67
N TYR A 66 -8.91 -6.28 0.52
CA TYR A 66 -7.71 -5.51 0.26
C TYR A 66 -7.56 -4.34 1.24
N LEU A 67 -8.64 -3.59 1.49
CA LEU A 67 -8.66 -2.47 2.43
C LEU A 67 -8.42 -2.91 3.87
N ILE A 68 -8.93 -4.09 4.27
CA ILE A 68 -8.63 -4.69 5.58
C ILE A 68 -7.16 -5.09 5.66
N GLY A 69 -6.63 -5.76 4.63
CA GLY A 69 -5.21 -6.11 4.56
C GLY A 69 -4.30 -4.87 4.57
N TRP A 70 -4.71 -3.81 3.89
CA TRP A 70 -4.02 -2.52 3.87
C TRP A 70 -3.94 -1.90 5.27
N ARG A 71 -5.06 -1.88 6.01
CA ARG A 71 -5.09 -1.39 7.39
C ARG A 71 -4.16 -2.17 8.29
N PHE A 72 -4.17 -3.50 8.14
CA PHE A 72 -3.32 -4.39 8.92
C PHE A 72 -1.83 -4.18 8.61
N GLY A 73 -1.49 -4.06 7.31
CA GLY A 73 -0.14 -3.74 6.87
C GLY A 73 0.33 -2.37 7.36
N LEU A 74 -0.52 -1.34 7.27
CA LEU A 74 -0.22 0.00 7.77
C LEU A 74 0.03 0.00 9.28
N TRP A 75 -0.75 -0.77 10.04
CA TRP A 75 -0.54 -0.92 11.48
C TRP A 75 0.82 -1.52 11.78
N ILE A 76 1.22 -2.59 11.08
CA ILE A 76 2.55 -3.19 11.22
C ILE A 76 3.64 -2.18 10.89
N MET A 77 3.52 -1.47 9.76
CA MET A 77 4.50 -0.46 9.32
C MET A 77 4.67 0.68 10.34
N LEU A 78 3.57 1.10 10.96
CA LEU A 78 3.60 2.11 12.04
C LEU A 78 4.33 1.57 13.28
N GLN A 79 4.11 0.31 13.67
CA GLN A 79 4.79 -0.30 14.81
C GLN A 79 6.30 -0.46 14.57
N THR A 80 6.70 -0.74 13.33
CA THR A 80 8.12 -0.91 12.95
C THR A 80 8.82 0.41 12.64
N GLY A 81 8.13 1.56 12.71
CA GLY A 81 8.69 2.87 12.38
C GLY A 81 8.96 3.08 10.87
N LEU A 82 8.40 2.22 10.02
CA LEU A 82 8.53 2.27 8.56
C LEU A 82 7.68 3.40 7.95
N VAL A 83 6.66 3.86 8.67
CA VAL A 83 5.76 4.94 8.26
C VAL A 83 5.59 5.88 9.43
N GLY A 84 5.73 7.19 9.19
CA GLY A 84 5.54 8.21 10.21
C GLY A 84 4.06 8.36 10.62
N VAL A 85 3.80 8.90 11.81
CA VAL A 85 2.41 9.10 12.31
C VAL A 85 1.58 9.95 11.34
N GLY A 86 2.17 11.00 10.76
CA GLY A 86 1.48 11.86 9.78
C GLY A 86 1.11 11.11 8.49
N GLU A 87 2.02 10.30 7.96
CA GLU A 87 1.77 9.46 6.78
C GLU A 87 0.72 8.39 7.08
N ALA A 88 0.77 7.78 8.26
CA ALA A 88 -0.21 6.80 8.71
C ALA A 88 -1.63 7.40 8.77
N ILE A 89 -1.79 8.66 9.20
CA ILE A 89 -3.10 9.34 9.19
C ILE A 89 -3.64 9.48 7.76
N ILE A 90 -2.80 9.87 6.81
CA ILE A 90 -3.20 10.03 5.40
C ILE A 90 -3.52 8.66 4.78
N TYR A 91 -2.63 7.69 4.96
CA TYR A 91 -2.78 6.33 4.45
C TYR A 91 -3.87 5.53 5.14
N PHE A 92 -4.35 5.95 6.30
CA PHE A 92 -5.53 5.39 6.96
C PHE A 92 -6.81 6.13 6.53
N GLY A 93 -6.76 7.46 6.47
CA GLY A 93 -7.91 8.32 6.18
C GLY A 93 -8.44 8.15 4.76
N VAL A 94 -7.56 8.15 3.75
CA VAL A 94 -7.98 8.06 2.35
C VAL A 94 -8.67 6.74 2.03
N PRO A 95 -8.13 5.56 2.38
CA PRO A 95 -8.83 4.30 2.15
C PRO A 95 -10.12 4.17 2.98
N LEU A 96 -10.20 4.82 4.16
CA LEU A 96 -11.45 4.86 4.95
C LEU A 96 -12.54 5.65 4.22
N ALA A 97 -12.20 6.83 3.72
CA ALA A 97 -13.12 7.66 2.95
C ALA A 97 -13.63 6.91 1.72
N VAL A 98 -12.75 6.22 0.99
CA VAL A 98 -13.13 5.40 -0.17
C VAL A 98 -14.07 4.26 0.23
N LEU A 99 -13.79 3.55 1.33
CA LEU A 99 -14.63 2.45 1.82
C LEU A 99 -16.03 2.97 2.23
N ILE A 100 -16.10 4.11 2.90
CA ILE A 100 -17.36 4.78 3.27
C ILE A 100 -18.15 5.16 2.02
N VAL A 101 -17.53 5.85 1.06
CA VAL A 101 -18.18 6.26 -0.19
C VAL A 101 -18.75 5.06 -0.93
N ARG A 102 -18.02 3.95 -0.94
CA ARG A 102 -18.42 2.71 -1.59
C ARG A 102 -19.63 2.06 -0.92
N ILE A 103 -19.63 1.95 0.42
CA ILE A 103 -20.78 1.46 1.19
C ILE A 103 -22.01 2.35 0.93
N LEU A 104 -21.85 3.67 0.99
CA LEU A 104 -22.95 4.62 0.79
C LEU A 104 -23.53 4.59 -0.62
N LYS A 105 -22.72 4.26 -1.64
CA LYS A 105 -23.17 4.14 -3.04
C LYS A 105 -23.73 2.76 -3.40
N HIS A 106 -23.78 1.79 -2.48
CA HIS A 106 -24.19 0.41 -2.75
C HIS A 106 -23.44 -0.23 -3.95
N ILE A 107 -22.12 -0.02 -4.05
CA ILE A 107 -21.25 -0.61 -5.09
C ILE A 107 -20.35 -1.71 -4.51
#